data_AF-A0A257PTA0-F1
#
_entry.id   AF-A0A257PTA0-F1
#
_cell.length_a   1.000
_cell.length_b   1.000
_cell.length_c   1.000
_cell.angle_alpha   90.00
_cell.angle_beta   90.00
_cell.angle_gamma   90.00
#
_symmetry.space_group_name_H-M   'P 1'
#
loop_
_entity.id
_entity.type
_entity.pdbx_description
1 polymer ?
#
loop_
_entity_poly.entity_id
_entity_poly.type
_entity_poly.pdbx_seq_one_letter_code
_entity_poly.pdbx_strand_id
1 'polypeptide(L)'
;MQHLLLLDLPTASPAFAQLLIQPGLPATATLCRQALVLEQEAPREDAQAAWLTPAERWLLHALRLGGAEAEQAPWARLAALADGAADAFPADQPLCLLTPAHLRLGRDSLTLTDPAALDLSADEAQQLFAAVAPLFAEAGWTLRHVTPLRWYAAHSSLADVVTAGVARAQGRSVAAWMPGGPAARPWRQLLTEVQMTWQHHAANEARAQRGLPDVNTLWIHGCGALPPDWRSPLRLTDADDAVSDPALAAALRGLALR
;
A
#
# COMPACT_ATOMS: atom_id res chain seq x y z
N MET A 1 26.26 11.90 -7.17
CA MET A 1 25.57 12.79 -6.21
C MET A 1 24.64 11.92 -5.38
N GLN A 2 24.72 12.00 -4.06
CA GLN A 2 23.81 11.26 -3.16
C GLN A 2 22.53 12.08 -3.01
N HIS A 3 21.40 11.55 -3.46
CA HIS A 3 20.09 12.16 -3.27
C HIS A 3 19.45 11.57 -2.01
N LEU A 4 19.11 12.42 -1.04
CA LEU A 4 18.33 12.02 0.12
C LEU A 4 16.85 12.12 -0.21
N LEU A 5 16.15 10.99 -0.16
CA LEU A 5 14.70 10.96 -0.31
C LEU A 5 14.04 11.17 1.06
N LEU A 6 13.19 12.19 1.17
CA LEU A 6 12.33 12.37 2.32
C LEU A 6 10.87 12.38 1.87
N LEU A 7 10.08 11.44 2.39
CA LEU A 7 8.66 11.27 2.05
C LEU A 7 7.76 11.60 3.25
N ASP A 8 6.55 12.09 2.97
CA ASP A 8 5.49 12.39 3.95
C ASP A 8 5.91 13.30 5.12
N LEU A 9 6.83 14.23 4.86
CA LEU A 9 7.18 15.26 5.81
C LEU A 9 6.23 16.45 5.67
N PRO A 10 5.62 16.92 6.77
CA PRO A 10 4.86 18.16 6.75
C PRO A 10 5.86 19.33 6.75
N THR A 11 6.40 19.68 5.58
CA THR A 11 7.45 20.71 5.42
C THR A 11 7.03 22.08 5.95
N ALA A 12 5.72 22.37 5.96
CA ALA A 12 5.14 23.58 6.52
C ALA A 12 4.81 23.49 8.03
N SER A 13 4.98 22.32 8.66
CA SER A 13 4.69 22.17 10.09
C SER A 13 5.84 22.73 10.93
N PRO A 14 5.56 23.54 11.96
CA PRO A 14 6.57 23.96 12.93
C PRO A 14 7.26 22.77 13.61
N ALA A 15 6.61 21.61 13.69
CA ALA A 15 7.21 20.37 14.20
C ALA A 15 8.34 19.84 13.30
N PHE A 16 8.25 20.02 11.98
CA PHE A 16 9.33 19.63 11.07
C PHE A 16 10.53 20.56 11.20
N ALA A 17 10.30 21.87 11.29
CA ALA A 17 11.36 22.83 11.58
C ALA A 17 12.08 22.50 12.91
N GLN A 18 11.33 22.10 13.95
CA GLN A 18 11.92 21.65 15.22
C GLN A 18 12.69 20.32 15.10
N LEU A 19 12.21 19.36 14.31
CA LEU A 19 12.90 18.09 14.03
C LEU A 19 14.24 18.29 13.31
N LEU A 20 14.36 19.28 12.43
CA LEU A 20 15.63 19.65 11.79
C LEU A 20 16.63 20.30 12.77
N ILE A 21 16.15 20.85 13.89
CA ILE A 21 16.98 21.52 14.91
C ILE A 21 17.39 20.53 16.02
N GLN A 22 16.65 19.43 16.22
CA GLN A 22 16.97 18.38 17.19
C GLN A 22 18.31 17.68 16.84
N PRO A 23 19.17 17.36 17.83
CA PRO A 23 20.56 16.93 17.62
C PRO A 23 20.77 15.54 16.98
N GLY A 24 19.73 14.91 16.42
CA GLY A 24 19.80 13.56 15.86
C GLY A 24 20.20 13.44 14.38
N LEU A 25 20.11 14.51 13.58
CA LEU A 25 20.31 14.45 12.12
C LEU A 25 20.95 15.74 11.52
N PRO A 26 22.13 16.18 12.01
CA PRO A 26 22.72 17.46 11.58
C PRO A 26 23.07 17.52 10.09
N ALA A 27 23.44 16.40 9.48
CA ALA A 27 23.69 16.30 8.05
C ALA A 27 22.40 16.48 7.23
N THR A 28 21.32 15.78 7.60
CA THR A 28 20.00 15.93 6.97
C THR A 28 19.47 17.35 7.09
N ALA A 29 19.59 17.97 8.27
CA ALA A 29 19.16 19.34 8.48
C ALA A 29 19.93 20.34 7.63
N THR A 30 21.23 20.11 7.46
CA THR A 30 22.06 20.94 6.58
C THR A 30 21.68 20.76 5.12
N LEU A 31 21.46 19.52 4.67
CA LEU A 31 20.98 19.22 3.32
C LEU A 31 19.61 19.85 3.05
N CYS A 32 18.65 19.75 3.99
CA CYS A 32 17.34 20.38 3.85
C CYS A 32 17.43 21.91 3.74
N ARG A 33 18.32 22.55 4.51
CA ARG A 33 18.54 24.01 4.43
C ARG A 33 19.19 24.45 3.12
N GLN A 34 19.99 23.58 2.51
CA GLN A 34 20.66 23.82 1.23
C GLN A 34 19.84 23.35 0.03
N ALA A 35 18.71 22.68 0.27
CA ALA A 35 17.88 22.14 -0.79
C ALA A 35 17.26 23.29 -1.60
N LEU A 36 17.31 23.16 -2.92
CA LEU A 36 16.56 24.00 -3.84
C LEU A 36 15.23 23.30 -4.14
N VAL A 37 14.13 24.03 -3.98
CA VAL A 37 12.80 23.56 -4.41
C VAL A 37 12.78 23.65 -5.93
N LEU A 38 12.82 22.50 -6.59
CA LEU A 38 12.75 22.42 -8.05
C LEU A 38 11.30 22.49 -8.53
N GLU A 39 10.39 21.84 -7.81
CA GLU A 39 8.96 21.78 -8.11
C GLU A 39 8.14 21.79 -6.82
N GLN A 40 6.95 22.39 -6.87
CA GLN A 40 6.01 22.42 -5.76
C GLN A 40 4.59 22.19 -6.30
N GLU A 41 3.93 21.15 -5.80
CA GLU A 41 2.51 20.91 -6.09
C GLU A 41 1.66 21.95 -5.35
N ALA A 42 0.66 22.53 -6.03
CA ALA A 42 -0.32 23.39 -5.37
C ALA A 42 -1.09 22.57 -4.31
N PRO A 43 -1.40 23.15 -3.14
CA PRO A 43 -2.23 22.46 -2.16
C PRO A 43 -3.59 22.15 -2.78
N ARG A 44 -3.99 20.87 -2.75
CA ARG A 44 -5.35 20.49 -3.15
C ARG A 44 -6.30 20.83 -2.02
N GLU A 45 -7.29 21.68 -2.31
CA GLU A 45 -8.34 22.07 -1.36
C GLU A 45 -9.11 20.85 -0.87
N ASP A 46 -9.33 19.87 -1.75
CA ASP A 46 -9.91 18.57 -1.39
C ASP A 46 -8.84 17.49 -1.19
N ALA A 47 -8.01 17.70 -0.17
CA ALA A 47 -7.10 16.64 0.27
C ALA A 47 -7.88 15.35 0.57
N GLN A 48 -9.13 15.43 1.05
CA GLN A 48 -9.96 14.27 1.35
C GLN A 48 -10.38 13.46 0.10
N ALA A 49 -10.49 14.08 -1.08
CA ALA A 49 -10.76 13.36 -2.33
C ALA A 49 -9.52 12.75 -3.01
N ALA A 50 -8.30 13.06 -2.54
CA ALA A 50 -7.10 12.48 -3.11
C ALA A 50 -6.85 11.05 -2.57
N TRP A 51 -7.08 10.05 -3.43
CA TRP A 51 -6.85 8.62 -3.17
C TRP A 51 -5.39 8.27 -2.87
N LEU A 52 -4.45 8.94 -3.55
CA LEU A 52 -3.01 8.80 -3.36
C LEU A 52 -2.47 9.85 -2.38
N THR A 53 -1.54 9.46 -1.53
CA THR A 53 -0.79 10.39 -0.67
C THR A 53 0.11 11.31 -1.49
N PRO A 54 0.56 12.46 -0.94
CA PRO A 54 1.57 13.28 -1.61
C PRO A 54 2.85 12.51 -1.95
N ALA A 55 3.31 11.62 -1.08
CA ALA A 55 4.46 10.76 -1.37
C ALA A 55 4.20 9.81 -2.55
N GLU A 56 3.04 9.17 -2.61
CA GLU A 56 2.67 8.29 -3.73
C GLU A 56 2.62 9.05 -5.05
N ARG A 57 2.02 10.25 -5.08
CA ARG A 57 2.00 11.09 -6.29
C ARG A 57 3.39 11.52 -6.71
N TRP A 58 4.23 11.94 -5.77
CA TRP A 58 5.62 12.27 -6.06
C TRP A 58 6.37 11.07 -6.65
N LEU A 59 6.16 9.86 -6.10
CA LEU A 59 6.76 8.64 -6.62
C LEU A 59 6.26 8.31 -8.03
N LEU A 60 4.98 8.46 -8.33
CA LEU A 60 4.46 8.29 -9.68
C LEU A 60 5.14 9.24 -10.67
N HIS A 61 5.29 10.51 -10.29
CA HIS A 61 6.00 11.49 -11.09
C HIS A 61 7.47 11.10 -11.29
N ALA A 62 8.18 10.78 -10.21
CA ALA A 62 9.59 10.38 -10.26
C ALA A 62 9.81 9.13 -11.11
N LEU A 63 8.87 8.19 -11.09
CA LEU A 63 8.89 6.95 -11.88
C LEU A 63 8.34 7.13 -13.31
N ARG A 64 7.86 8.33 -13.67
CA ARG A 64 7.23 8.63 -14.97
C ARG A 64 6.02 7.73 -15.27
N LEU A 65 5.22 7.43 -14.25
CA LEU A 65 4.08 6.51 -14.29
C LEU A 65 2.72 7.18 -14.26
N GLY A 66 2.67 8.51 -14.28
CA GLY A 66 1.40 9.24 -14.31
C GLY A 66 1.60 10.75 -14.37
N GLY A 67 0.52 11.45 -14.72
CA GLY A 67 0.40 12.89 -14.60
C GLY A 67 -0.06 13.32 -13.20
N ALA A 68 -0.12 14.63 -12.95
CA ALA A 68 -0.55 15.17 -11.67
C ALA A 68 -1.93 14.63 -11.22
N GLU A 69 -2.83 14.31 -12.15
CA GLU A 69 -4.21 13.88 -11.88
C GLU A 69 -4.38 12.36 -11.67
N ALA A 70 -3.31 11.59 -11.57
CA ALA A 70 -3.42 10.14 -11.36
C ALA A 70 -4.14 9.82 -10.02
N GLU A 71 -5.21 9.03 -10.10
CA GLU A 71 -5.96 8.52 -8.94
C GLU A 71 -5.56 7.07 -8.59
N GLN A 72 -4.96 6.36 -9.53
CA GLN A 72 -4.48 5.00 -9.35
C GLN A 72 -2.96 4.96 -9.51
N ALA A 73 -2.35 3.99 -8.83
CA ALA A 73 -0.92 3.76 -8.90
C ALA A 73 -0.62 2.25 -9.04
N PRO A 74 0.35 1.86 -9.87
CA PRO A 74 0.68 0.45 -10.12
C PRO A 74 1.56 -0.15 -9.02
N TRP A 75 1.28 0.18 -7.76
CA TRP A 75 2.09 -0.27 -6.63
C TRP A 75 2.11 -1.79 -6.49
N ALA A 76 1.00 -2.47 -6.81
CA ALA A 76 0.98 -3.92 -6.76
C ALA A 76 1.91 -4.55 -7.78
N ARG A 77 1.91 -4.05 -9.01
CA ARG A 77 2.80 -4.57 -10.06
C ARG A 77 4.27 -4.27 -9.76
N LEU A 78 4.57 -3.05 -9.29
CA LEU A 78 5.91 -2.65 -8.91
C LEU A 78 6.44 -3.46 -7.71
N ALA A 79 5.60 -3.72 -6.71
CA ALA A 79 5.97 -4.56 -5.56
C ALA A 79 6.14 -6.02 -5.97
N ALA A 80 5.29 -6.56 -6.84
CA ALA A 80 5.42 -7.93 -7.35
C ALA A 80 6.71 -8.13 -8.14
N LEU A 81 7.14 -7.14 -8.93
CA LEU A 81 8.46 -7.15 -9.59
C LEU A 81 9.60 -7.17 -8.56
N ALA A 82 9.52 -6.32 -7.53
CA ALA A 82 10.52 -6.24 -6.46
C ALA A 82 10.60 -7.50 -5.59
N ASP A 83 9.52 -8.27 -5.49
CA ASP A 83 9.43 -9.53 -4.77
C ASP A 83 9.75 -10.76 -5.64
N GLY A 84 9.99 -10.58 -6.95
CA GLY A 84 10.13 -11.71 -7.88
C GLY A 84 8.86 -12.55 -8.02
N ALA A 85 7.70 -11.97 -7.74
CA ALA A 85 6.38 -12.61 -7.79
C ALA A 85 5.58 -12.23 -9.05
N ALA A 86 6.14 -11.37 -9.92
CA ALA A 86 5.45 -10.87 -11.11
C ALA A 86 5.07 -11.98 -12.10
N ASP A 87 5.89 -13.03 -12.23
CA ASP A 87 5.66 -14.14 -13.17
C ASP A 87 4.41 -14.97 -12.84
N ALA A 88 3.88 -14.85 -11.61
CA ALA A 88 2.63 -15.49 -11.21
C ALA A 88 1.39 -14.83 -11.85
N PHE A 89 1.56 -13.66 -12.49
CA PHE A 89 0.46 -12.85 -13.02
C PHE A 89 0.79 -12.34 -14.43
N PRO A 90 -0.06 -12.58 -15.44
CA PRO A 90 0.10 -12.00 -16.78
C PRO A 90 0.31 -10.48 -16.71
N ALA A 91 1.18 -9.95 -17.58
CA ALA A 91 1.62 -8.54 -17.51
C ALA A 91 0.48 -7.53 -17.69
N ASP A 92 -0.54 -7.91 -18.47
CA ASP A 92 -1.73 -7.13 -18.79
C ASP A 92 -2.87 -7.30 -17.78
N GLN A 93 -2.77 -8.27 -16.85
CA GLN A 93 -3.81 -8.51 -15.87
C GLN A 93 -3.79 -7.44 -14.76
N PRO A 94 -4.92 -6.80 -14.43
CA PRO A 94 -5.00 -5.92 -13.27
C PRO A 94 -4.66 -6.68 -11.98
N LEU A 95 -3.80 -6.07 -11.15
CA LEU A 95 -3.22 -6.67 -9.95
C LEU A 95 -3.37 -5.70 -8.79
N CYS A 96 -3.72 -6.20 -7.60
CA CYS A 96 -3.75 -5.43 -6.36
C CYS A 96 -2.89 -6.07 -5.27
N LEU A 97 -2.54 -5.24 -4.29
CA LEU A 97 -1.99 -5.68 -3.01
C LEU A 97 -3.14 -5.85 -2.02
N LEU A 98 -3.08 -6.93 -1.26
CA LEU A 98 -4.02 -7.24 -0.19
C LEU A 98 -3.25 -7.32 1.12
N THR A 99 -3.69 -6.54 2.10
CA THR A 99 -3.12 -6.48 3.44
C THR A 99 -4.11 -6.98 4.47
N PRO A 100 -3.85 -8.12 5.15
CA PRO A 100 -4.57 -8.50 6.35
C PRO A 100 -4.53 -7.39 7.41
N ALA A 101 -5.71 -6.96 7.87
CA ALA A 101 -5.81 -5.86 8.81
C ALA A 101 -6.97 -6.04 9.80
N HIS A 102 -7.00 -5.15 10.80
CA HIS A 102 -8.08 -5.07 11.77
C HIS A 102 -8.79 -3.71 11.65
N LEU A 103 -10.09 -3.76 11.37
CA LEU A 103 -11.01 -2.65 11.51
C LEU A 103 -11.56 -2.64 12.93
N ARG A 104 -11.27 -1.57 13.66
CA ARG A 104 -11.80 -1.34 14.99
C ARG A 104 -13.09 -0.54 14.90
N LEU A 105 -14.15 -1.08 15.49
CA LEU A 105 -15.43 -0.39 15.65
C LEU A 105 -15.29 0.70 16.72
N GLY A 106 -15.39 1.96 16.30
CA GLY A 106 -15.55 3.10 17.19
C GLY A 106 -17.04 3.43 17.42
N ARG A 107 -17.31 4.52 18.15
CA ARG A 107 -18.69 4.98 18.41
C ARG A 107 -19.45 5.34 17.14
N ASP A 108 -18.81 6.08 16.24
CA ASP A 108 -19.46 6.63 15.04
C ASP A 108 -18.80 6.19 13.73
N SER A 109 -17.68 5.46 13.79
CA SER A 109 -16.93 5.08 12.59
C SER A 109 -16.09 3.81 12.78
N LEU A 110 -15.78 3.15 11.66
CA LEU A 110 -14.78 2.10 11.57
C LEU A 110 -13.42 2.74 11.28
N THR A 111 -12.41 2.31 12.04
CA THR A 111 -11.03 2.82 11.90
C THR A 111 -10.09 1.68 11.55
N LEU A 112 -9.23 1.89 10.54
CA LEU A 112 -8.16 0.95 10.21
C LEU A 112 -7.06 1.09 11.26
N THR A 113 -6.78 0.00 11.98
CA THR A 113 -5.60 -0.07 12.83
C THR A 113 -4.35 -0.26 11.97
N ASP A 114 -3.21 0.15 12.52
CA ASP A 114 -1.93 -0.08 11.86
C ASP A 114 -1.71 -1.58 11.62
N PRO A 115 -1.61 -2.04 10.36
CA PRO A 115 -1.37 -3.46 10.06
C PRO A 115 -0.07 -3.97 10.67
N ALA A 116 0.96 -3.13 10.83
CA ALA A 116 2.20 -3.56 11.49
C ALA A 116 2.01 -3.79 12.99
N ALA A 117 1.06 -3.08 13.64
CA ALA A 117 0.72 -3.30 15.04
C ALA A 117 -0.16 -4.54 15.27
N LEU A 118 -0.62 -5.20 14.20
CA LEU A 118 -1.35 -6.46 14.29
C LEU A 118 -0.46 -7.59 14.84
N ASP A 119 0.85 -7.52 14.69
CA ASP A 119 1.78 -8.59 15.09
C ASP A 119 1.31 -9.96 14.54
N LEU A 120 1.03 -9.98 13.23
CA LEU A 120 0.54 -11.17 12.54
C LEU A 120 1.70 -12.11 12.23
N SER A 121 1.72 -13.28 12.88
CA SER A 121 2.77 -14.27 12.65
C SER A 121 2.61 -14.94 11.27
N ALA A 122 3.71 -15.50 10.75
CA ALA A 122 3.68 -16.18 9.46
C ALA A 122 2.76 -17.41 9.44
N ASP A 123 2.67 -18.14 10.56
CA ASP A 123 1.77 -19.28 10.70
C ASP A 123 0.30 -18.83 10.68
N GLU A 124 -0.04 -17.80 11.47
CA GLU A 124 -1.39 -17.23 11.49
C GLU A 124 -1.82 -16.69 10.12
N ALA A 125 -0.92 -15.95 9.45
CA ALA A 125 -1.18 -15.45 8.11
C ALA A 125 -1.41 -16.58 7.10
N GLN A 126 -0.60 -17.65 7.16
CA GLN A 126 -0.75 -18.80 6.28
C GLN A 126 -2.08 -19.53 6.52
N GLN A 127 -2.52 -19.68 7.77
CA GLN A 127 -3.81 -20.29 8.09
C GLN A 127 -4.97 -19.43 7.58
N LEU A 128 -4.95 -18.12 7.83
CA LEU A 128 -5.97 -17.19 7.35
C LEU A 128 -6.02 -17.13 5.81
N PHE A 129 -4.85 -17.17 5.15
CA PHE A 129 -4.73 -17.25 3.70
C PHE A 129 -5.37 -18.52 3.15
N ALA A 130 -5.03 -19.68 3.72
CA ALA A 130 -5.54 -20.97 3.28
C ALA A 130 -7.07 -21.05 3.43
N ALA A 131 -7.64 -20.43 4.46
CA ALA A 131 -9.08 -20.38 4.68
C ALA A 131 -9.85 -19.65 3.57
N VAL A 132 -9.26 -18.61 2.97
CA VAL A 132 -9.94 -17.76 1.96
C VAL A 132 -9.53 -18.06 0.54
N ALA A 133 -8.40 -18.73 0.30
CA ALA A 133 -7.94 -19.09 -1.04
C ALA A 133 -9.02 -19.78 -1.92
N PRO A 134 -9.88 -20.69 -1.40
CA PRO A 134 -10.97 -21.26 -2.17
C PRO A 134 -11.99 -20.23 -2.65
N LEU A 135 -12.36 -19.25 -1.81
CA LEU A 135 -13.31 -18.18 -2.16
C LEU A 135 -12.79 -17.34 -3.32
N PHE A 136 -11.49 -17.00 -3.29
CA PHE A 136 -10.85 -16.27 -4.39
C PHE A 136 -10.89 -17.09 -5.68
N ALA A 137 -10.55 -18.38 -5.62
CA ALA A 137 -10.55 -19.25 -6.78
C ALA A 137 -11.95 -19.43 -7.39
N GLU A 138 -12.98 -19.64 -6.56
CA GLU A 138 -14.38 -19.75 -6.98
C GLU A 138 -14.90 -18.45 -7.61
N ALA A 139 -14.46 -17.30 -7.11
CA ALA A 139 -14.76 -15.99 -7.67
C ALA A 139 -13.91 -15.63 -8.91
N GLY A 140 -13.01 -16.51 -9.36
CA GLY A 140 -12.16 -16.29 -10.55
C GLY A 140 -10.94 -15.39 -10.31
N TRP A 141 -10.56 -15.16 -9.04
CA TRP A 141 -9.38 -14.37 -8.67
C TRP A 141 -8.15 -15.27 -8.57
N THR A 142 -7.02 -14.75 -9.04
CA THR A 142 -5.72 -15.36 -8.76
C THR A 142 -5.16 -14.75 -7.49
N LEU A 143 -4.83 -15.56 -6.47
CA LEU A 143 -4.36 -15.09 -5.17
C LEU A 143 -2.96 -15.66 -4.88
N ARG A 144 -2.05 -14.82 -4.37
CA ARG A 144 -0.66 -15.19 -4.01
C ARG A 144 -0.25 -14.62 -2.66
N HIS A 145 0.24 -15.49 -1.79
CA HIS A 145 0.89 -15.12 -0.53
C HIS A 145 2.39 -14.86 -0.75
N VAL A 146 2.94 -13.78 -0.19
CA VAL A 146 4.39 -13.51 -0.20
C VAL A 146 4.93 -13.26 1.19
N THR A 147 4.32 -12.35 1.96
CA THR A 147 4.64 -12.15 3.38
C THR A 147 3.35 -12.15 4.21
N PRO A 148 3.43 -12.22 5.55
CA PRO A 148 2.25 -12.27 6.41
C PRO A 148 1.26 -11.12 6.14
N LEU A 149 1.78 -9.93 5.87
CA LEU A 149 0.96 -8.75 5.59
C LEU A 149 0.85 -8.45 4.08
N ARG A 150 1.68 -9.03 3.21
CA ARG A 150 1.70 -8.69 1.77
C ARG A 150 1.26 -9.86 0.90
N TRP A 151 0.03 -9.78 0.42
CA TRP A 151 -0.53 -10.70 -0.55
C TRP A 151 -0.83 -9.95 -1.85
N TYR A 152 -0.99 -10.70 -2.93
CA TYR A 152 -1.32 -10.18 -4.25
C TYR A 152 -2.56 -10.87 -4.78
N ALA A 153 -3.47 -10.12 -5.41
CA ALA A 153 -4.59 -10.70 -6.11
C ALA A 153 -4.82 -10.06 -7.48
N ALA A 154 -5.15 -10.88 -8.48
CA ALA A 154 -5.40 -10.45 -9.84
C ALA A 154 -6.82 -10.82 -10.27
N HIS A 155 -7.51 -9.86 -10.88
CA HIS A 155 -8.86 -10.02 -11.42
C HIS A 155 -9.18 -8.90 -12.40
N SER A 156 -9.90 -9.20 -13.48
CA SER A 156 -10.19 -8.23 -14.54
C SER A 156 -10.98 -7.01 -14.06
N SER A 157 -11.83 -7.17 -13.03
CA SER A 157 -12.61 -6.06 -12.48
C SER A 157 -11.77 -4.97 -11.80
N LEU A 158 -10.49 -5.22 -11.50
CA LEU A 158 -9.64 -4.25 -10.79
C LEU A 158 -9.21 -3.06 -11.68
N ALA A 159 -9.34 -3.15 -13.00
CA ALA A 159 -8.85 -2.12 -13.93
C ALA A 159 -9.40 -0.72 -13.62
N ASP A 160 -10.67 -0.64 -13.20
CA ASP A 160 -11.35 0.62 -12.91
C ASP A 160 -11.54 0.85 -11.40
N VAL A 161 -10.88 0.06 -10.55
CA VAL A 161 -11.00 0.18 -9.09
C VAL A 161 -9.98 1.19 -8.58
N VAL A 162 -10.49 2.32 -8.08
CA VAL A 162 -9.67 3.29 -7.37
C VAL A 162 -9.55 2.88 -5.90
N THR A 163 -8.31 2.89 -5.39
CA THR A 163 -7.99 2.42 -4.04
C THR A 163 -7.05 3.37 -3.34
N ALA A 164 -7.20 3.49 -2.03
CA ALA A 164 -6.28 4.22 -1.17
C ALA A 164 -5.33 3.28 -0.43
N GLY A 165 -4.07 3.68 -0.26
CA GLY A 165 -3.11 2.98 0.59
C GLY A 165 -3.46 3.07 2.08
N VAL A 166 -2.88 2.18 2.90
CA VAL A 166 -3.08 2.13 4.37
C VAL A 166 -2.82 3.49 5.01
N ALA A 167 -1.75 4.18 4.61
CA ALA A 167 -1.36 5.49 5.14
C ALA A 167 -2.45 6.58 4.96
N ARG A 168 -3.38 6.40 4.02
CA ARG A 168 -4.50 7.31 3.80
C ARG A 168 -5.68 7.03 4.72
N ALA A 169 -5.93 5.75 4.99
CA ALA A 169 -7.08 5.27 5.77
C ALA A 169 -6.81 5.16 7.28
N GLN A 170 -5.54 5.05 7.68
CA GLN A 170 -5.14 4.89 9.07
C GLN A 170 -5.59 6.08 9.94
N GLY A 171 -6.12 5.78 11.13
CA GLY A 171 -6.51 6.79 12.12
C GLY A 171 -7.71 7.66 11.76
N ARG A 172 -8.44 7.32 10.67
CA ARG A 172 -9.62 8.04 10.17
C ARG A 172 -10.76 7.05 9.93
N SER A 173 -11.96 7.57 9.66
CA SER A 173 -13.05 6.74 9.17
C SER A 173 -12.67 6.13 7.83
N VAL A 174 -12.70 4.80 7.73
CA VAL A 174 -12.33 4.07 6.50
C VAL A 174 -13.39 4.18 5.40
N ALA A 175 -14.61 4.61 5.72
CA ALA A 175 -15.73 4.63 4.79
C ALA A 175 -15.46 5.46 3.53
N ALA A 176 -14.70 6.56 3.66
CA ALA A 176 -14.31 7.42 2.54
C ALA A 176 -13.22 6.81 1.64
N TRP A 177 -12.50 5.79 2.13
CA TRP A 177 -11.31 5.21 1.50
C TRP A 177 -11.54 3.78 0.99
N MET A 178 -12.68 3.19 1.30
CA MET A 178 -13.08 1.90 0.76
C MET A 178 -13.43 2.05 -0.73
N PRO A 179 -13.01 1.12 -1.60
CA PRO A 179 -13.29 1.20 -3.02
C PRO A 179 -14.81 1.18 -3.28
N GLY A 180 -15.27 2.20 -4.00
CA GLY A 180 -16.68 2.45 -4.30
C GLY A 180 -17.07 2.14 -5.75
N GLY A 181 -18.34 2.40 -6.07
CA GLY A 181 -18.86 2.30 -7.45
C GLY A 181 -19.10 0.87 -7.96
N PRO A 182 -19.50 0.75 -9.24
CA PRO A 182 -19.81 -0.55 -9.87
C PRO A 182 -18.57 -1.45 -10.02
N ALA A 183 -17.40 -0.89 -10.36
CA ALA A 183 -16.16 -1.65 -10.56
C ALA A 183 -15.69 -2.39 -9.29
N ALA A 184 -15.92 -1.81 -8.11
CA ALA A 184 -15.56 -2.42 -6.84
C ALA A 184 -16.57 -3.47 -6.32
N ARG A 185 -17.70 -3.68 -7.00
CA ARG A 185 -18.74 -4.61 -6.53
C ARG A 185 -18.23 -6.04 -6.35
N PRO A 186 -17.49 -6.66 -7.30
CA PRO A 186 -16.98 -8.01 -7.13
C PRO A 186 -16.06 -8.11 -5.91
N TRP A 187 -15.18 -7.12 -5.72
CA TRP A 187 -14.30 -7.06 -4.55
C TRP A 187 -15.08 -6.97 -3.23
N ARG A 188 -16.11 -6.12 -3.13
CA ARG A 188 -16.89 -5.98 -1.89
C ARG A 188 -17.66 -7.26 -1.52
N GLN A 189 -18.14 -8.00 -2.51
CA GLN A 189 -18.80 -9.29 -2.30
C GLN A 189 -17.79 -10.30 -1.74
N LEU A 190 -16.64 -10.44 -2.40
CA LEU A 190 -15.57 -11.31 -1.95
C LEU A 190 -15.04 -10.93 -0.56
N LEU A 191 -14.86 -9.64 -0.28
CA LEU A 191 -14.43 -9.15 1.02
C LEU A 191 -15.44 -9.54 2.11
N THR A 192 -16.74 -9.45 1.83
CA THR A 192 -17.78 -9.85 2.80
C THR A 192 -17.65 -11.33 3.14
N GLU A 193 -17.44 -12.19 2.14
CA GLU A 193 -17.24 -13.64 2.35
C GLU A 193 -15.95 -13.95 3.14
N VAL A 194 -14.87 -13.22 2.85
CA VAL A 194 -13.62 -13.28 3.62
C VAL A 194 -13.87 -12.95 5.10
N GLN A 195 -14.59 -11.85 5.36
CA GLN A 195 -14.91 -11.42 6.72
C GLN A 195 -15.74 -12.46 7.48
N MET A 196 -16.75 -13.03 6.83
CA MET A 196 -17.57 -14.10 7.40
C MET A 196 -16.74 -15.35 7.71
N THR A 197 -15.80 -15.70 6.84
CA THR A 197 -14.91 -16.86 7.00
C THR A 197 -13.94 -16.67 8.17
N TRP A 198 -13.40 -15.47 8.34
CA TRP A 198 -12.44 -15.17 9.40
C TRP A 198 -13.06 -14.94 10.78
N GLN A 199 -14.35 -14.59 10.85
CA GLN A 199 -15.05 -14.27 12.09
C GLN A 199 -14.91 -15.37 13.17
N HIS A 200 -14.94 -16.65 12.77
CA HIS A 200 -14.85 -17.80 13.68
C HIS A 200 -13.64 -18.69 13.36
N HIS A 201 -12.60 -18.11 12.76
CA HIS A 201 -11.43 -18.87 12.38
C HIS A 201 -10.51 -19.11 13.59
N ALA A 202 -10.01 -20.34 13.74
CA ALA A 202 -9.19 -20.76 14.89
C ALA A 202 -7.97 -19.84 15.14
N ALA A 203 -7.35 -19.32 14.07
CA ALA A 203 -6.26 -18.35 14.20
C ALA A 203 -6.69 -17.07 14.93
N ASN A 204 -7.88 -16.53 14.62
CA ASN A 204 -8.41 -15.35 15.29
C ASN A 204 -8.83 -15.65 16.74
N GLU A 205 -9.39 -16.84 17.00
CA GLU A 205 -9.69 -17.28 18.36
C GLU A 205 -8.41 -17.38 19.22
N ALA A 206 -7.34 -17.95 18.68
CA ALA A 206 -6.04 -18.04 19.35
C ALA A 206 -5.39 -16.65 19.56
N ARG A 207 -5.62 -15.68 18.66
CA ARG A 207 -5.21 -14.29 18.84
C ARG A 207 -6.00 -13.63 19.98
N ALA A 208 -7.32 -13.81 20.01
CA ALA A 208 -8.18 -13.30 21.07
C ALA A 208 -7.80 -13.86 22.46
N GLN A 209 -7.45 -15.14 22.56
CA GLN A 209 -6.97 -15.77 23.80
C GLN A 209 -5.67 -15.14 24.34
N ARG A 210 -4.85 -14.55 23.46
CA ARG A 210 -3.62 -13.81 23.82
C ARG A 210 -3.87 -12.30 24.03
N GLY A 211 -5.10 -11.83 23.89
CA GLY A 211 -5.43 -10.40 23.97
C GLY A 211 -4.97 -9.59 22.77
N LEU A 212 -4.67 -10.24 21.64
CA LEU A 212 -4.31 -9.59 20.38
C LEU A 212 -5.57 -9.30 19.54
N PRO A 213 -5.58 -8.22 18.73
CA PRO A 213 -6.69 -7.93 17.82
C PRO A 213 -6.83 -9.03 16.76
N ASP A 214 -8.08 -9.34 16.39
CA ASP A 214 -8.43 -10.27 15.33
C ASP A 214 -8.15 -9.68 13.94
N VAL A 215 -7.86 -10.53 12.96
CA VAL A 215 -7.79 -10.13 11.56
C VAL A 215 -9.18 -10.23 10.95
N ASN A 216 -9.78 -9.09 10.61
CA ASN A 216 -11.19 -9.04 10.23
C ASN A 216 -11.43 -8.33 8.89
N THR A 217 -10.39 -7.99 8.14
CA THR A 217 -10.52 -7.43 6.80
C THR A 217 -9.25 -7.65 5.97
N LEU A 218 -9.41 -7.56 4.66
CA LEU A 218 -8.32 -7.36 3.71
C LEU A 218 -8.39 -5.92 3.20
N TRP A 219 -7.33 -5.14 3.42
CA TRP A 219 -7.18 -3.83 2.83
C TRP A 219 -6.61 -3.96 1.41
N ILE A 220 -7.33 -3.45 0.42
CA ILE A 220 -6.93 -3.49 -0.99
C ILE A 220 -6.27 -2.18 -1.40
N HIS A 221 -5.16 -2.26 -2.13
CA HIS A 221 -4.51 -1.07 -2.68
C HIS A 221 -3.65 -1.37 -3.93
N GLY A 222 -3.23 -0.30 -4.62
CA GLY A 222 -2.22 -0.38 -5.68
C GLY A 222 -2.69 -1.00 -6.99
N CYS A 223 -3.98 -0.86 -7.34
CA CYS A 223 -4.62 -1.52 -8.49
C CYS A 223 -4.23 -0.95 -9.87
N GLY A 224 -3.38 0.07 -9.94
CA GLY A 224 -3.06 0.74 -11.20
C GLY A 224 -2.31 -0.15 -12.19
N ALA A 225 -2.50 0.12 -13.49
CA ALA A 225 -1.77 -0.57 -14.55
C ALA A 225 -0.33 -0.06 -14.68
N LEU A 226 0.63 -0.97 -14.84
CA LEU A 226 2.00 -0.64 -15.20
C LEU A 226 2.15 -0.79 -16.72
N PRO A 227 2.69 0.21 -17.45
CA PRO A 227 2.97 0.04 -18.87
C PRO A 227 3.94 -1.13 -19.10
N PRO A 228 3.70 -1.99 -20.11
CA PRO A 228 4.50 -3.21 -20.31
C PRO A 228 5.98 -2.91 -20.62
N ASP A 229 6.25 -1.79 -21.28
CA ASP A 229 7.62 -1.35 -21.63
C ASP A 229 8.24 -0.43 -20.57
N TRP A 230 7.60 -0.29 -19.41
CA TRP A 230 8.10 0.60 -18.37
C TRP A 230 9.46 0.13 -17.85
N ARG A 231 10.37 1.10 -17.71
CA ARG A 231 11.67 0.91 -17.06
C ARG A 231 11.86 2.02 -16.03
N SER A 232 12.34 1.66 -14.85
CA SER A 232 12.65 2.63 -13.81
C SER A 232 13.59 3.71 -14.35
N PRO A 233 13.21 4.99 -14.31
CA PRO A 233 14.10 6.10 -14.65
C PRO A 233 15.12 6.36 -13.52
N LEU A 234 14.84 5.87 -12.32
CA LEU A 234 15.73 5.94 -11.17
C LEU A 234 16.77 4.84 -11.31
N ARG A 235 18.04 5.26 -11.44
CA ARG A 235 19.23 4.40 -11.38
C ARG A 235 20.10 4.91 -10.25
N LEU A 236 20.29 4.10 -9.21
CA LEU A 236 21.38 4.33 -8.27
C LEU A 236 22.66 3.78 -8.90
N THR A 237 23.76 4.52 -8.76
CA THR A 237 25.07 4.10 -9.24
C THR A 237 25.43 2.78 -8.56
N ASP A 238 25.78 1.79 -9.39
CA ASP A 238 26.11 0.38 -9.11
C ASP A 238 24.92 -0.61 -9.03
N ALA A 239 24.32 -0.90 -10.19
CA ALA A 239 24.02 -2.26 -10.66
C ALA A 239 23.57 -2.22 -12.14
N ASP A 240 24.32 -2.91 -13.00
CA ASP A 240 23.86 -3.30 -14.34
C ASP A 240 22.76 -4.36 -14.17
N ASP A 241 21.52 -3.93 -13.96
CA ASP A 241 20.32 -4.71 -14.32
C ASP A 241 19.04 -3.88 -14.21
N ALA A 242 18.15 -4.08 -15.17
CA ALA A 242 16.82 -3.47 -15.17
C ALA A 242 16.02 -4.06 -14.00
N VAL A 243 15.73 -3.23 -12.99
CA VAL A 243 15.10 -3.59 -11.70
C VAL A 243 16.05 -4.29 -10.72
N SER A 244 17.21 -3.69 -10.44
CA SER A 244 18.02 -4.05 -9.26
C SER A 244 18.36 -2.84 -8.39
N ASP A 245 17.36 -2.00 -8.10
CA ASP A 245 17.51 -0.99 -7.03
C ASP A 245 16.94 -1.58 -5.73
N PRO A 246 17.77 -2.02 -4.77
CA PRO A 246 17.31 -2.58 -3.51
C PRO A 246 16.61 -1.54 -2.61
N ALA A 247 16.90 -0.25 -2.77
CA ALA A 247 16.30 0.84 -2.02
C ALA A 247 14.95 1.24 -2.60
N LEU A 248 14.81 1.32 -3.94
CA LEU A 248 13.50 1.43 -4.59
C LEU A 248 12.68 0.16 -4.36
N ALA A 249 13.29 -1.03 -4.41
CA ALA A 249 12.61 -2.27 -4.04
C ALA A 249 12.17 -2.24 -2.57
N ALA A 250 13.00 -1.74 -1.64
CA ALA A 250 12.61 -1.54 -0.25
C ALA A 250 11.54 -0.47 -0.08
N ALA A 251 11.59 0.63 -0.84
CA ALA A 251 10.60 1.70 -0.82
C ALA A 251 9.26 1.23 -1.39
N LEU A 252 9.27 0.49 -2.50
CA LEU A 252 8.10 -0.17 -3.08
C LEU A 252 7.54 -1.23 -2.14
N ARG A 253 8.40 -2.03 -1.51
CA ARG A 253 8.00 -2.95 -0.44
C ARG A 253 7.40 -2.23 0.77
N GLY A 254 7.89 -1.03 1.09
CA GLY A 254 7.44 -0.18 2.20
C GLY A 254 6.19 0.65 1.90
N LEU A 255 5.96 1.05 0.65
CA LEU A 255 4.68 1.59 0.18
C LEU A 255 3.64 0.48 0.11
N ALA A 256 4.10 -0.73 -0.18
CA ALA A 256 3.35 -1.97 -0.08
C ALA A 256 3.28 -2.54 1.33
N LEU A 257 3.75 -1.80 2.35
CA LEU A 257 3.42 -1.86 3.79
C LEU A 257 4.53 -1.20 4.64
N ARG A 258 4.17 -0.07 5.25
CA ARG A 258 4.48 0.24 6.64
C ARG A 258 3.21 -0.04 7.42
#